data_AF-A0A1G9UD84-F1
#
_entry.id   AF-A0A1G9UD84-F1
#
_cell.length_a   1.000
_cell.length_b   1.000
_cell.length_c   1.000
_cell.angle_alpha   90.00
_cell.angle_beta   90.00
_cell.angle_gamma   90.00
#
_symmetry.space_group_name_H-M   'P 1'
#
loop_
_entity.id
_entity.type
_entity.pdbx_description
1 polymer ?
#
loop_
_entity_poly.entity_id
_entity_poly.type
_entity_poly.pdbx_seq_one_letter_code
_entity_poly.pdbx_strand_id
1 'polypeptide(L)'
;MQTFKIEDKRVVMDMRERVLKGEHPRREILNFVKSAPVGTIFEIHLPHPGEPLVANFQSLGMNAIVNEIEPGHYRLMAIKLNEI
;
A
#
# COMPACT_ATOMS: atom_id res chain seq x y z
N MET A 1 -23.78 9.80 21.62
CA MET A 1 -22.43 9.21 21.74
C MET A 1 -22.16 8.44 20.46
N GLN A 2 -21.12 8.76 19.70
CA GLN A 2 -20.75 7.97 18.52
C GLN A 2 -19.72 6.92 18.94
N THR A 3 -20.14 5.66 18.97
CA THR A 3 -19.27 4.51 19.27
C THR A 3 -18.60 4.07 17.98
N PHE A 4 -17.49 4.71 17.63
CA PHE A 4 -16.69 4.32 16.46
C PHE A 4 -16.04 2.96 16.71
N LYS A 5 -16.17 2.03 15.75
CA LYS A 5 -15.40 0.79 15.71
C LYS A 5 -14.90 0.57 14.28
N ILE A 6 -13.60 0.31 14.14
CA ILE A 6 -12.91 0.08 12.87
C ILE A 6 -12.12 -1.23 13.02
N GLU A 7 -12.45 -2.24 12.21
CA GLU A 7 -11.74 -3.52 11.98
C GLU A 7 -12.64 -4.36 11.03
N ASP A 8 -12.17 -5.15 10.07
CA ASP A 8 -10.79 -5.42 9.69
C ASP A 8 -10.68 -5.76 8.18
N LYS A 9 -9.96 -4.94 7.41
CA LYS A 9 -9.49 -5.21 6.03
C LYS A 9 -8.15 -4.50 5.76
N ARG A 10 -7.30 -4.32 6.79
CA ARG A 10 -6.02 -3.61 6.68
C ARG A 10 -4.86 -4.60 6.48
N VAL A 11 -4.27 -4.60 5.29
CA VAL A 11 -3.07 -5.39 5.01
C VAL A 11 -1.84 -4.50 5.17
N VAL A 12 -0.96 -4.87 6.11
CA VAL A 12 0.33 -4.22 6.33
C VAL A 12 1.43 -5.04 5.66
N MET A 13 2.27 -4.38 4.87
CA MET A 13 3.40 -4.96 4.13
C MET A 13 4.66 -4.14 4.42
N ASP A 14 5.60 -4.66 5.20
CA ASP A 14 6.93 -4.05 5.29
C ASP A 14 7.85 -4.64 4.22
N MET A 15 8.31 -3.78 3.32
CA MET A 15 9.17 -4.14 2.20
C MET A 15 10.54 -3.47 2.30
N ARG A 16 10.84 -2.75 3.40
CA ARG A 16 12.08 -1.97 3.58
C ARG A 16 13.32 -2.82 3.44
N GLU A 17 13.44 -3.90 4.21
CA GLU A 17 14.60 -4.79 4.13
C GLU A 17 14.78 -5.42 2.75
N ARG A 18 13.69 -5.85 2.11
CA ARG A 18 13.72 -6.49 0.79
C ARG A 18 14.23 -5.54 -0.27
N VAL A 19 13.70 -4.32 -0.30
CA VAL A 19 14.14 -3.26 -1.23
C VAL A 19 15.59 -2.85 -0.97
N LEU A 20 16.01 -2.75 0.30
CA LEU A 20 17.41 -2.46 0.67
C LEU A 20 18.39 -3.59 0.27
N LYS A 21 17.92 -4.84 0.19
CA LYS A 21 18.67 -5.99 -0.36
C LYS A 21 18.67 -6.04 -1.90
N GLY A 22 18.06 -5.06 -2.57
CA GLY A 22 17.96 -4.99 -4.04
C GLY A 22 16.77 -5.73 -4.65
N GLU A 23 15.81 -6.21 -3.85
CA GLU A 23 14.60 -6.84 -4.38
C GLU A 23 13.63 -5.81 -4.98
N HIS A 24 12.83 -6.26 -5.96
CA HIS A 24 11.80 -5.44 -6.61
C HIS A 24 10.39 -6.05 -6.39
N PRO A 25 9.80 -5.93 -5.19
CA PRO A 25 8.53 -6.55 -4.83
C PRO A 25 7.30 -5.98 -5.58
N ARG A 26 7.47 -4.97 -6.45
CA ARG A 26 6.39 -4.31 -7.21
C ARG A 26 5.41 -5.30 -7.86
N ARG A 27 5.89 -6.37 -8.50
CA ARG A 27 5.02 -7.35 -9.17
C ARG A 27 4.20 -8.18 -8.18
N GLU A 28 4.82 -8.60 -7.08
CA GLU A 28 4.18 -9.36 -6.00
C GLU A 28 3.07 -8.54 -5.34
N ILE A 29 3.37 -7.29 -4.98
CA ILE A 29 2.41 -6.33 -4.42
C ILE A 29 1.22 -6.12 -5.37
N LEU A 30 1.48 -5.86 -6.66
CA LEU A 30 0.41 -5.61 -7.63
C LEU A 30 -0.49 -6.83 -7.87
N ASN A 31 0.08 -8.04 -7.86
CA ASN A 31 -0.70 -9.27 -7.98
C ASN A 31 -1.60 -9.47 -6.74
N PHE A 32 -1.04 -9.27 -5.54
CA PHE A 32 -1.81 -9.35 -4.30
C PHE A 32 -2.95 -8.34 -4.25
N VAL A 33 -2.67 -7.07 -4.57
CA VAL A 33 -3.64 -5.97 -4.60
C VAL A 33 -4.81 -6.24 -5.56
N LYS A 34 -4.55 -6.84 -6.73
CA LYS A 34 -5.62 -7.24 -7.66
C LYS A 34 -6.52 -8.32 -7.06
N SER A 35 -5.92 -9.36 -6.47
CA SER A 35 -6.67 -10.48 -5.86
C SER A 35 -7.39 -10.15 -4.54
N ALA A 36 -6.99 -9.08 -3.86
CA ALA A 36 -7.58 -8.69 -2.58
C ALA A 36 -9.04 -8.20 -2.75
N PRO A 37 -9.93 -8.40 -1.76
CA PRO A 37 -11.32 -7.93 -1.84
C PRO A 37 -11.46 -6.41 -1.93
N VAL A 38 -12.55 -5.93 -2.52
CA VAL A 38 -12.96 -4.52 -2.38
C VAL A 38 -13.15 -4.13 -0.91
N GLY A 39 -12.78 -2.89 -0.58
CA GLY A 39 -12.69 -2.36 0.77
C GLY A 39 -11.38 -2.68 1.49
N THR A 40 -10.42 -3.36 0.84
CA THR A 40 -9.09 -3.59 1.42
C THR A 40 -8.27 -2.31 1.46
N ILE A 41 -7.71 -2.01 2.63
CA ILE A 41 -6.77 -0.92 2.87
C ILE A 41 -5.37 -1.53 2.88
N PHE A 42 -4.50 -1.07 2.00
CA PHE A 42 -3.09 -1.46 1.97
C PHE A 42 -2.25 -0.41 2.68
N GLU A 43 -1.34 -0.85 3.52
CA GLU A 43 -0.30 -0.05 4.15
C GLU A 43 1.05 -0.69 3.82
N ILE A 44 1.88 0.02 3.06
CA ILE A 44 3.14 -0.52 2.52
C ILE A 44 4.29 0.37 2.98
N HIS A 45 5.23 -0.20 3.73
CA HIS A 45 6.43 0.49 4.17
C HIS A 45 7.58 0.26 3.19
N LEU A 46 8.23 1.36 2.80
CA LEU A 46 9.27 1.41 1.77
C LEU A 46 10.44 2.28 2.28
N PRO A 47 11.68 2.02 1.82
CA PRO A 47 12.85 2.79 2.25
C PRO A 47 13.05 4.08 1.42
N HIS A 48 12.27 4.22 0.33
CA HIS A 48 12.34 5.33 -0.63
C HIS A 48 10.92 5.76 -1.03
N PRO A 49 10.72 6.97 -1.59
CA PRO A 49 9.42 7.44 -2.08
C PRO A 49 8.80 6.45 -3.07
N GLY A 50 7.63 5.91 -2.72
CA GLY A 50 6.96 4.84 -3.46
C GLY A 50 6.28 5.27 -4.76
N GLU A 51 6.69 6.37 -5.39
CA GLU A 51 6.00 7.00 -6.52
C GLU A 51 5.65 6.04 -7.68
N PRO A 52 6.55 5.13 -8.14
CA PRO A 52 6.20 4.18 -9.19
C PRO A 52 5.10 3.22 -8.76
N LEU A 53 4.95 2.94 -7.45
CA LEU A 53 3.90 2.08 -6.90
C LEU A 53 2.58 2.85 -6.76
N VAL A 54 2.62 4.11 -6.33
CA VAL A 54 1.47 5.04 -6.32
C VAL A 54 0.85 5.15 -7.70
N ALA A 55 1.66 5.41 -8.74
CA ALA A 55 1.18 5.52 -10.11
C ALA A 55 0.46 4.25 -10.59
N ASN A 56 0.97 3.06 -10.25
CA ASN A 56 0.25 1.81 -10.55
C ASN A 56 -1.08 1.76 -9.83
N PHE A 57 -1.12 2.10 -8.54
CA PHE A 57 -2.34 2.00 -7.74
C PHE A 57 -3.42 2.96 -8.25
N GLN A 58 -3.03 4.18 -8.63
CA GLN A 58 -3.91 5.15 -9.29
C GLN A 58 -4.41 4.63 -10.66
N SER A 59 -3.53 3.99 -11.46
CA SER A 59 -3.95 3.38 -12.73
C SER A 59 -4.92 2.20 -12.57
N LEU A 60 -4.94 1.59 -11.39
CA LEU A 60 -5.90 0.55 -10.98
C LEU A 60 -7.17 1.16 -10.32
N GLY A 61 -7.40 2.47 -10.43
CA GLY A 61 -8.59 3.14 -9.89
C GLY A 61 -8.61 3.28 -8.37
N MET A 62 -7.47 3.13 -7.69
CA MET A 62 -7.38 3.25 -6.23
C MET A 62 -6.86 4.63 -5.80
N ASN A 63 -7.45 5.15 -4.73
CA ASN A 63 -6.84 6.27 -4.01
C ASN A 63 -5.56 5.77 -3.32
N ALA A 64 -4.42 6.41 -3.61
CA ALA A 64 -3.13 6.08 -3.04
C ALA A 64 -2.38 7.37 -2.63
N ILE A 65 -1.82 7.37 -1.42
CA ILE A 65 -1.03 8.45 -0.84
C ILE A 65 0.29 7.89 -0.31
N VAL A 66 1.35 8.71 -0.28
CA VAL A 66 2.62 8.40 0.38
C VAL A 66 2.90 9.46 1.42
N ASN A 67 3.31 9.04 2.61
CA ASN A 67 3.79 9.91 3.68
C ASN A 67 5.19 9.45 4.07
N GLU A 68 6.11 10.38 4.29
CA GLU A 68 7.33 10.09 5.05
C GLU A 68 6.96 10.07 6.54
N ILE A 69 7.31 8.99 7.23
CA ILE A 69 7.03 8.80 8.66
C ILE A 69 8.27 9.15 9.48
N GLU A 70 9.43 8.71 8.99
CA GLU A 70 10.77 9.04 9.49
C GLU A 70 11.70 9.17 8.27
N PRO A 71 12.88 9.82 8.37
CA PRO A 71 13.82 9.92 7.26
C PRO A 71 14.21 8.55 6.70
N GLY A 72 13.89 8.31 5.42
CA GLY A 72 14.11 6.99 4.81
C GLY A 72 13.07 5.92 5.16
N HIS A 73 11.94 6.29 5.77
CA HIS A 73 10.79 5.41 6.02
C HIS A 73 9.52 6.04 5.47
N TYR A 74 9.12 5.56 4.29
CA TYR A 74 7.90 5.98 3.62
C TYR A 74 6.79 4.97 3.85
N ARG A 75 5.58 5.46 4.09
CA ARG A 75 4.35 4.67 4.16
C ARG A 75 3.43 5.05 3.01
N LEU A 76 3.26 4.14 2.07
CA LEU A 76 2.19 4.20 1.07
C LEU A 76 0.91 3.67 1.73
N MET A 77 -0.18 4.42 1.67
CA MET A 77 -1.52 3.97 2.03
C MET A 77 -2.42 4.01 0.81
N ALA A 78 -3.24 2.97 0.61
CA ALA A 78 -4.22 2.94 -0.47
C ALA A 78 -5.45 2.11 -0.13
N ILE A 79 -6.54 2.32 -0.88
CA ILE A 79 -7.79 1.57 -0.69
C ILE A 79 -8.35 1.05 -2.02
N LYS A 80 -8.66 -0.25 -2.09
CA LYS A 80 -9.35 -0.85 -3.25
C LYS A 80 -10.84 -0.52 -3.17
N LEU A 81 -11.29 0.40 -4.02
CA LEU A 81 -12.69 0.87 -4.05
C LEU A 81 -13.58 0.05 -5.00
N ASN A 82 -13.00 -0.53 -6.06
CA ASN A 82 -13.69 -1.27 -7.12
C ASN A 82 -12.94 -2.57 -7.44
N GLU A 83 -13.58 -3.50 -8.15
CA GLU A 83 -12.86 -4.62 -8.79
C GLU A 83 -12.02 -4.14 -9.98
N ILE A 84 -10.96 -4.89 -10.31
CA ILE A 84 -9.88 -4.49 -11.21
C ILE A 84 -9.40 -5.67 -12.07
#